data_AF-A0A4R1RSN9-F1
#
_entry.id   AF-A0A4R1RSN9-F1
#
_cell.length_a   1.000
_cell.length_b   1.000
_cell.length_c   1.000
_cell.angle_alpha   90.00
_cell.angle_beta   90.00
_cell.angle_gamma   90.00
#
_symmetry.space_group_name_H-M   'P 1'
#
loop_
_entity.id
_entity.type
_entity.pdbx_description
1 polymer ?
#
loop_
_entity_poly.entity_id
_entity_poly.type
_entity_poly.pdbx_seq_one_letter_code
_entity_poly.pdbx_strand_id
1 'polypeptide(L)'
;MTKRKVIVITDGDRVAKKVVEKVAQNVGGRAISLSGGNPTPVTGNDIAEAVQETPYDPVLVMVDDCGSREKASGEEALEALAKHPAIEILGVIAVASNTARVEGVPVDLSVTREGKIVSVPVDKDGNPEPEGHVKVEGDTVDVINRLQIPIVIGIGDLGKMDDADLEEDGARITTIAVQEVLKRSHFQH
;
A
#
# COMPACT_ATOMS: atom_id res chain seq x y z
N MET A 1 -14.20 -12.10 -18.19
CA MET A 1 -13.98 -12.46 -16.77
C MET A 1 -13.99 -11.17 -15.98
N THR A 2 -14.55 -11.18 -14.77
CA THR A 2 -14.48 -10.03 -13.87
C THR A 2 -13.03 -9.87 -13.40
N LYS A 3 -12.48 -8.66 -13.50
CA LYS A 3 -11.12 -8.38 -13.02
C LYS A 3 -11.07 -8.54 -11.50
N ARG A 4 -9.95 -9.08 -10.98
CA ARG A 4 -9.67 -9.16 -9.54
C ARG A 4 -9.42 -7.76 -8.99
N LYS A 5 -9.95 -7.48 -7.79
CA LYS A 5 -9.89 -6.16 -7.19
C LYS A 5 -8.73 -6.10 -6.20
N VAL A 6 -7.69 -5.35 -6.56
CA VAL A 6 -6.43 -5.33 -5.83
C VAL A 6 -6.20 -3.98 -5.15
N ILE A 7 -5.70 -4.02 -3.92
CA ILE A 7 -5.12 -2.86 -3.24
C ILE A 7 -3.63 -3.16 -3.05
N VAL A 8 -2.77 -2.24 -3.47
CA VAL A 8 -1.31 -2.39 -3.33
C VAL A 8 -0.83 -1.56 -2.14
N ILE A 9 0.08 -2.11 -1.35
CA ILE A 9 0.70 -1.47 -0.19
C ILE A 9 2.21 -1.38 -0.46
N THR A 10 2.79 -0.18 -0.36
CA THR A 10 4.21 0.06 -0.69
C THR A 10 5.15 -0.17 0.50
N ASP A 11 4.97 -1.29 1.20
CA ASP A 11 5.87 -1.81 2.23
C ASP A 11 5.69 -3.33 2.29
N GLY A 12 6.78 -4.07 2.46
CA GLY A 12 6.82 -5.52 2.39
C GLY A 12 7.63 -6.17 3.49
N ASP A 13 8.17 -5.39 4.44
CA ASP A 13 8.99 -5.97 5.49
C ASP A 13 8.21 -6.91 6.43
N ARG A 14 8.92 -7.59 7.33
CA ARG A 14 8.31 -8.60 8.21
C ARG A 14 7.23 -8.03 9.13
N VAL A 15 7.35 -6.76 9.56
CA VAL A 15 6.35 -6.08 10.39
C VAL A 15 5.15 -5.71 9.53
N ALA A 16 5.38 -5.05 8.40
CA ALA A 16 4.34 -4.66 7.46
C ALA A 16 3.52 -5.85 6.96
N LYS A 17 4.18 -6.97 6.65
CA LYS A 17 3.50 -8.21 6.23
C LYS A 17 2.46 -8.68 7.23
N LYS A 18 2.78 -8.68 8.52
CA LYS A 18 1.84 -9.09 9.58
C LYS A 18 0.65 -8.13 9.67
N VAL A 19 0.92 -6.83 9.58
CA VAL A 19 -0.10 -5.77 9.53
C VAL A 19 -1.04 -6.02 8.35
N VAL A 20 -0.52 -6.22 7.14
CA VAL A 20 -1.31 -6.46 5.93
C VAL A 20 -2.14 -7.75 6.01
N GLU A 21 -1.57 -8.84 6.55
CA GLU A 21 -2.30 -10.08 6.80
C GLU A 21 -3.47 -9.87 7.76
N LYS A 22 -3.27 -9.09 8.83
CA LYS A 22 -4.32 -8.73 9.77
C LYS A 22 -5.39 -7.85 9.13
N VAL A 23 -5.00 -6.85 8.35
CA VAL A 23 -5.92 -5.94 7.65
C VAL A 23 -6.78 -6.71 6.66
N ALA A 24 -6.20 -7.63 5.89
CA ALA A 24 -6.95 -8.48 4.98
C ALA A 24 -8.06 -9.25 5.71
N GLN A 25 -7.78 -9.81 6.90
CA GLN A 25 -8.82 -10.45 7.72
C GLN A 25 -9.90 -9.47 8.17
N ASN A 26 -9.52 -8.28 8.62
CA ASN A 26 -10.45 -7.27 9.13
C ASN A 26 -11.44 -6.78 8.05
N VAL A 27 -10.98 -6.68 6.79
CA VAL A 27 -11.81 -6.21 5.67
C VAL A 27 -12.44 -7.35 4.87
N GLY A 28 -12.33 -8.61 5.34
CA GLY A 28 -12.86 -9.77 4.63
C GLY A 28 -12.18 -10.08 3.29
N GLY A 29 -10.94 -9.61 3.10
CA GLY A 29 -10.13 -9.80 1.91
C GLY A 29 -9.04 -10.88 2.04
N ARG A 30 -8.10 -10.90 1.10
CA ARG A 30 -6.95 -11.82 1.09
C ARG A 30 -5.64 -11.07 0.97
N ALA A 31 -4.65 -11.40 1.78
CA ALA A 31 -3.27 -10.95 1.57
C ALA A 31 -2.52 -11.95 0.70
N ILE A 32 -1.76 -11.45 -0.28
CA ILE A 32 -0.77 -12.25 -1.01
C ILE A 32 0.52 -12.26 -0.19
N SER A 33 0.56 -13.08 0.86
CA SER A 33 1.69 -13.14 1.81
C SER A 33 3.05 -13.45 1.16
N LEU A 34 3.07 -14.11 -0.01
CA LEU A 34 4.29 -14.37 -0.78
C LEU A 34 4.89 -13.10 -1.40
N SER A 35 4.10 -12.03 -1.56
CA SER A 35 4.59 -10.73 -2.05
C SER A 35 5.34 -9.93 -0.97
N GLY A 36 5.14 -10.28 0.31
CA GLY A 36 5.85 -9.63 1.42
C GLY A 36 7.32 -10.04 1.49
N GLY A 37 8.19 -9.08 1.23
CA GLY A 37 9.62 -9.09 1.50
C GLY A 37 10.20 -7.70 1.27
N ASN A 38 11.42 -7.47 1.75
CA ASN A 38 12.11 -6.20 1.62
C ASN A 38 13.55 -6.48 1.11
N PRO A 39 13.79 -6.45 -0.22
CA PRO A 39 12.87 -6.04 -1.29
C PRO A 39 11.86 -7.14 -1.66
N THR A 40 10.91 -6.81 -2.54
CA THR A 40 9.87 -7.71 -3.05
C THR A 40 10.51 -9.00 -3.60
N PRO A 41 10.13 -10.20 -3.09
CA PRO A 41 10.88 -11.43 -3.35
C PRO A 41 10.41 -12.21 -4.58
N VAL A 42 9.30 -11.79 -5.20
CA VAL A 42 8.64 -12.46 -6.33
C VAL A 42 8.33 -11.46 -7.44
N THR A 43 8.12 -11.95 -8.67
CA THR A 43 7.80 -11.07 -9.80
C THR A 43 6.34 -10.63 -9.79
N GLY A 44 6.03 -9.55 -10.50
CA GLY A 44 4.64 -9.12 -10.69
C GLY A 44 3.75 -10.17 -11.38
N ASN A 45 4.33 -11.07 -12.20
CA ASN A 45 3.59 -12.18 -12.80
C ASN A 45 3.23 -13.24 -11.75
N ASP A 46 4.17 -13.62 -10.88
CA ASP A 46 3.91 -14.57 -9.78
C ASP A 46 2.82 -14.03 -8.85
N ILE A 47 2.86 -12.73 -8.55
CA ILE A 47 1.81 -12.05 -7.77
C ILE A 47 0.48 -12.09 -8.53
N ALA A 48 0.47 -11.79 -9.84
CA ALA A 48 -0.75 -11.80 -10.63
C ALA A 48 -1.41 -13.19 -10.74
N GLU A 49 -0.60 -14.25 -10.82
CA GLU A 49 -1.07 -15.64 -10.75
C GLU A 49 -1.72 -15.91 -9.38
N ALA A 50 -1.02 -15.59 -8.28
CA ALA A 50 -1.55 -15.78 -6.93
C ALA A 50 -2.84 -14.99 -6.67
N VAL A 51 -2.93 -13.75 -7.17
CA VAL A 51 -4.15 -12.92 -7.10
C VAL A 51 -5.33 -13.63 -7.79
N GLN A 52 -5.12 -14.25 -8.94
CA GLN A 52 -6.17 -14.95 -9.68
C GLN A 52 -6.63 -16.26 -9.01
N GLU A 53 -5.77 -16.89 -8.22
CA GLU A 53 -6.10 -18.09 -7.44
C GLU A 53 -6.87 -17.78 -6.15
N THR A 54 -6.95 -16.51 -5.73
CA THR A 54 -7.68 -16.15 -4.51
C THR A 54 -9.19 -16.36 -4.66
N PRO A 55 -9.87 -16.89 -3.61
CA PRO A 55 -11.29 -17.21 -3.71
C PRO A 55 -12.22 -15.99 -3.71
N TYR A 56 -11.78 -14.84 -3.18
CA TYR A 56 -12.60 -13.63 -3.04
C TYR A 56 -11.74 -12.37 -2.99
N ASP A 57 -12.37 -11.26 -3.36
CA ASP A 57 -11.84 -9.90 -3.33
C ASP A 57 -12.27 -9.19 -2.03
N PRO A 58 -11.59 -8.10 -1.59
CA PRO A 58 -10.40 -7.51 -2.19
C PRO A 58 -9.13 -8.31 -1.89
N VAL A 59 -8.13 -8.18 -2.76
CA VAL A 59 -6.81 -8.79 -2.60
C VAL A 59 -5.77 -7.72 -2.28
N LEU A 60 -5.03 -7.88 -1.19
CA LEU A 60 -4.00 -6.98 -0.71
C LEU A 60 -2.63 -7.54 -1.13
N VAL A 61 -1.83 -6.70 -1.77
CA VAL A 61 -0.50 -7.03 -2.30
C VAL A 61 0.52 -6.07 -1.73
N MET A 62 1.68 -6.58 -1.33
CA MET A 62 2.81 -5.78 -0.85
C MET A 62 3.84 -5.62 -1.96
N VAL A 63 4.43 -4.44 -2.05
CA VAL A 63 5.59 -4.14 -2.90
C VAL A 63 6.57 -3.25 -2.12
N ASP A 64 7.85 -3.53 -2.23
CA ASP A 64 8.93 -2.87 -1.49
C ASP A 64 10.26 -2.95 -2.28
N ASP A 65 11.04 -1.87 -2.25
CA ASP A 65 12.31 -1.68 -2.97
C ASP A 65 13.54 -1.61 -2.04
N CYS A 66 13.38 -1.76 -0.72
CA CYS A 66 14.48 -1.80 0.25
C CYS A 66 15.38 -0.55 0.28
N GLY A 67 14.81 0.63 0.04
CA GLY A 67 15.57 1.88 -0.04
C GLY A 67 16.41 2.01 -1.30
N SER A 68 16.14 1.20 -2.33
CA SER A 68 16.68 1.43 -3.67
C SER A 68 16.21 2.80 -4.18
N ARG A 69 17.14 3.55 -4.77
CA ARG A 69 16.82 4.86 -5.40
C ARG A 69 16.46 4.72 -6.87
N GLU A 70 16.82 3.61 -7.46
CA GLU A 70 16.44 3.25 -8.82
C GLU A 70 15.33 2.22 -8.74
N LYS A 71 14.48 2.20 -9.77
CA LYS A 71 13.43 1.21 -9.94
C LYS A 71 13.94 -0.19 -9.60
N ALA A 72 13.35 -0.81 -8.58
CA ALA A 72 13.67 -2.18 -8.19
C ALA A 72 12.42 -3.08 -8.23
N SER A 73 12.50 -4.23 -7.56
CA SER A 73 11.54 -5.33 -7.77
C SER A 73 10.11 -4.98 -7.34
N GLY A 74 9.91 -4.12 -6.35
CA GLY A 74 8.61 -3.62 -5.94
C GLY A 74 7.98 -2.69 -6.97
N GLU A 75 8.73 -1.71 -7.46
CA GLU A 75 8.24 -0.84 -8.55
C GLU A 75 7.96 -1.62 -9.84
N GLU A 76 8.82 -2.59 -10.21
CA GLU A 76 8.58 -3.50 -11.34
C GLU A 76 7.31 -4.34 -11.15
N ALA A 77 7.09 -4.87 -9.94
CA ALA A 77 5.89 -5.63 -9.62
C ALA A 77 4.62 -4.78 -9.74
N LEU A 78 4.62 -3.56 -9.20
CA LEU A 78 3.49 -2.65 -9.29
C LEU A 78 3.17 -2.28 -10.74
N GLU A 79 4.17 -1.98 -11.57
CA GLU A 79 3.91 -1.73 -12.99
C GLU A 79 3.30 -2.93 -13.72
N ALA A 80 3.78 -4.14 -13.42
CA ALA A 80 3.26 -5.35 -14.04
C ALA A 80 1.79 -5.58 -13.65
N LEU A 81 1.44 -5.42 -12.37
CA LEU A 81 0.07 -5.53 -11.87
C LEU A 81 -0.86 -4.48 -12.49
N ALA A 82 -0.40 -3.22 -12.58
CA ALA A 82 -1.18 -2.12 -13.16
C ALA A 82 -1.49 -2.33 -14.65
N LYS A 83 -0.61 -3.04 -15.38
CA LYS A 83 -0.78 -3.36 -16.81
C LYS A 83 -1.50 -4.69 -17.04
N HIS A 84 -1.74 -5.49 -15.99
CA HIS A 84 -2.27 -6.84 -16.14
C HIS A 84 -3.78 -6.83 -16.47
N PRO A 85 -4.23 -7.51 -17.55
CA PRO A 85 -5.61 -7.40 -18.05
C PRO A 85 -6.66 -8.01 -17.11
N ALA A 86 -6.27 -8.95 -16.24
CA ALA A 86 -7.17 -9.59 -15.28
C ALA A 86 -7.22 -8.87 -13.90
N ILE A 87 -6.45 -7.80 -13.72
CA ILE A 87 -6.34 -7.07 -12.45
C ILE A 87 -6.89 -5.66 -12.61
N GLU A 88 -7.55 -5.20 -11.56
CA GLU A 88 -7.98 -3.83 -11.38
C GLU A 88 -7.47 -3.35 -10.03
N ILE A 89 -6.55 -2.39 -10.06
CA ILE A 89 -6.06 -1.75 -8.84
C ILE A 89 -7.10 -0.73 -8.40
N LEU A 90 -7.74 -1.00 -7.26
CA LEU A 90 -8.70 -0.11 -6.61
C LEU A 90 -8.02 1.12 -6.02
N GLY A 91 -6.78 0.97 -5.58
CA GLY A 91 -5.97 2.05 -5.03
C GLY A 91 -4.65 1.54 -4.46
N VAL A 92 -3.83 2.48 -4.03
CA VAL A 92 -2.52 2.24 -3.41
C VAL A 92 -2.49 2.86 -2.02
N ILE A 93 -1.94 2.14 -1.06
CA ILE A 93 -1.51 2.66 0.23
C ILE A 93 -0.03 3.03 0.09
N ALA A 94 0.24 4.33 0.03
CA ALA A 94 1.58 4.91 -0.09
C ALA A 94 2.17 5.08 1.30
N VAL A 95 3.17 4.26 1.63
CA VAL A 95 3.85 4.22 2.92
C VAL A 95 5.01 5.20 2.91
N ALA A 96 5.03 6.10 3.90
CA ALA A 96 6.10 7.07 4.07
C ALA A 96 7.39 6.38 4.56
N SER A 97 8.52 6.70 3.94
CA SER A 97 9.84 6.23 4.35
C SER A 97 10.86 7.38 4.37
N ASN A 98 11.92 7.25 5.18
CA ASN A 98 12.94 8.30 5.34
C ASN A 98 13.97 8.29 4.19
N THR A 99 13.56 7.89 2.98
CA THR A 99 14.48 7.77 1.85
C THR A 99 14.77 9.15 1.27
N ALA A 100 16.00 9.62 1.46
CA ALA A 100 16.40 10.92 0.94
C ALA A 100 16.46 10.93 -0.60
N ARG A 101 16.03 12.05 -1.20
CA ARG A 101 16.08 12.35 -2.66
C ARG A 101 15.11 11.52 -3.52
N VAL A 102 13.94 11.20 -2.99
CA VAL A 102 12.81 10.64 -3.75
C VAL A 102 11.91 11.76 -4.28
N GLU A 103 11.15 11.48 -5.33
CA GLU A 103 10.19 12.46 -5.86
C GLU A 103 8.93 12.56 -4.98
N GLY A 104 8.53 11.44 -4.37
CA GLY A 104 7.29 11.27 -3.64
C GLY A 104 6.07 11.20 -4.54
N VAL A 105 4.94 10.80 -3.96
CA VAL A 105 3.65 10.68 -4.66
C VAL A 105 2.62 11.63 -4.05
N PRO A 106 1.84 12.38 -4.86
CA PRO A 106 0.70 13.11 -4.33
C PRO A 106 -0.36 12.12 -3.83
N VAL A 107 -0.97 12.45 -2.69
CA VAL A 107 -1.99 11.60 -2.07
C VAL A 107 -3.35 12.30 -2.10
N ASP A 108 -4.43 11.51 -2.22
CA ASP A 108 -5.79 12.03 -2.11
C ASP A 108 -6.11 12.41 -0.65
N LEU A 109 -5.62 11.58 0.27
CA LEU A 109 -5.77 11.71 1.72
C LEU A 109 -4.62 10.94 2.39
N SER A 110 -4.44 11.17 3.70
CA SER A 110 -3.62 10.31 4.54
C SER A 110 -4.36 9.89 5.80
N VAL A 111 -3.89 8.81 6.42
CA VAL A 111 -4.31 8.39 7.76
C VAL A 111 -3.15 8.62 8.73
N THR A 112 -3.38 9.44 9.75
CA THR A 112 -2.38 9.71 10.80
C THR A 112 -2.26 8.53 11.76
N ARG A 113 -1.19 8.47 12.55
CA ARG A 113 -1.00 7.47 13.61
C ARG A 113 -2.12 7.47 14.66
N GLU A 114 -2.84 8.58 14.84
CA GLU A 114 -4.03 8.65 15.71
C GLU A 114 -5.32 8.17 15.03
N GLY A 115 -5.24 7.67 13.79
CA GLY A 115 -6.37 7.19 13.01
C GLY A 115 -7.23 8.29 12.41
N LYS A 116 -6.69 9.51 12.26
CA LYS A 116 -7.42 10.64 11.66
C LYS A 116 -7.18 10.68 10.16
N ILE A 117 -8.25 10.94 9.41
CA ILE A 117 -8.17 11.18 7.97
C ILE A 117 -7.86 12.66 7.75
N VAL A 118 -6.78 12.95 7.03
CA VAL A 118 -6.31 14.31 6.71
C VAL A 118 -6.07 14.45 5.21
N SER A 119 -6.14 15.69 4.70
CA SER A 119 -5.91 16.00 3.28
C SER A 119 -4.47 16.44 2.98
N VAL A 120 -3.55 16.14 3.88
CA VAL A 120 -2.11 16.44 3.77
C VAL A 120 -1.34 15.12 3.84
N PRO A 121 -0.13 15.04 3.28
CA PRO A 121 0.73 13.87 3.47
C PRO A 121 1.10 13.70 4.95
N VAL A 122 1.58 12.50 5.28
CA VAL A 122 2.12 12.18 6.60
C VAL A 122 3.58 11.78 6.46
N ASP A 123 4.36 12.03 7.51
CA ASP A 123 5.72 11.54 7.63
C ASP A 123 5.74 10.04 7.98
N LYS A 124 6.96 9.48 8.06
CA LYS A 124 7.20 8.08 8.43
C LYS A 124 6.57 7.70 9.79
N ASP A 125 6.52 8.64 10.73
CA ASP A 125 5.98 8.41 12.06
C ASP A 125 4.45 8.58 12.11
N GLY A 126 3.81 8.88 10.97
CA GLY A 126 2.37 9.05 10.83
C GLY A 126 1.86 10.42 11.29
N ASN A 127 2.73 11.42 11.42
CA ASN A 127 2.34 12.80 11.72
C ASN A 127 2.04 13.57 10.43
N PRO A 128 1.04 14.47 10.42
CA PRO A 128 0.79 15.35 9.28
C PRO A 128 1.99 16.24 8.95
N GLU A 129 2.34 16.30 7.68
CA GLU A 129 3.34 17.22 7.14
C GLU A 129 2.84 18.69 7.19
N PRO A 130 3.75 19.68 7.25
CA PRO A 130 3.38 21.09 7.29
C PRO A 130 2.74 21.57 5.97
N GLU A 131 2.04 22.71 6.05
CA GLU A 131 1.39 23.32 4.91
C GLU A 131 2.37 23.61 3.75
N GLY A 132 1.99 23.19 2.54
CA GLY A 132 2.83 23.29 1.34
C GLY A 132 3.51 21.98 0.92
N HIS A 133 3.59 21.00 1.83
CA HIS A 133 3.95 19.62 1.46
C HIS A 133 2.72 18.90 0.92
N VAL A 134 2.85 18.27 -0.24
CA VAL A 134 1.72 17.65 -0.96
C VAL A 134 1.96 16.20 -1.35
N LYS A 135 3.15 15.66 -1.04
CA LYS A 135 3.56 14.32 -1.41
C LYS A 135 3.97 13.50 -0.19
N VAL A 136 3.68 12.21 -0.22
CA VAL A 136 4.32 11.22 0.66
C VAL A 136 5.63 10.79 0.01
N GLU A 137 6.71 10.85 0.78
CA GLU A 137 8.04 10.43 0.36
C GLU A 137 8.25 8.95 0.69
N GLY A 138 8.72 8.17 -0.29
CA GLY A 138 9.02 6.76 -0.12
C GLY A 138 9.86 6.24 -1.29
N ASP A 139 10.57 5.13 -1.09
CA ASP A 139 11.44 4.51 -2.09
C ASP A 139 10.68 3.68 -3.14
N THR A 140 9.47 3.21 -2.81
CA THR A 140 8.64 2.40 -3.73
C THR A 140 7.45 3.18 -4.31
N VAL A 141 7.27 4.45 -3.93
CA VAL A 141 6.07 5.24 -4.29
C VAL A 141 6.23 6.03 -5.59
N ASP A 142 7.46 6.27 -6.07
CA ASP A 142 7.72 7.15 -7.22
C ASP A 142 7.12 6.60 -8.52
N VAL A 143 7.10 5.28 -8.70
CA VAL A 143 6.43 4.61 -9.83
C VAL A 143 4.96 4.97 -9.97
N ILE A 144 4.28 5.30 -8.86
CA ILE A 144 2.84 5.62 -8.86
C ILE A 144 2.57 6.87 -9.72
N ASN A 145 3.50 7.84 -9.78
CA ASN A 145 3.38 9.04 -10.60
C ASN A 145 3.23 8.76 -12.11
N ARG A 146 3.65 7.56 -12.55
CA ARG A 146 3.62 7.14 -13.97
C ARG A 146 2.47 6.18 -14.27
N LEU A 147 1.70 5.80 -13.25
CA LEU A 147 0.59 4.86 -13.34
C LEU A 147 -0.74 5.60 -13.18
N GLN A 148 -1.76 5.14 -13.90
CA GLN A 148 -3.12 5.64 -13.73
C GLN A 148 -3.77 4.95 -12.53
N ILE A 149 -3.31 5.27 -11.31
CA ILE A 149 -3.88 4.76 -10.07
C ILE A 149 -5.04 5.67 -9.64
N PRO A 150 -6.23 5.12 -9.37
CA PRO A 150 -7.42 5.93 -9.12
C PRO A 150 -7.45 6.58 -7.73
N ILE A 151 -6.87 5.93 -6.72
CA ILE A 151 -6.89 6.37 -5.32
C ILE A 151 -5.52 6.10 -4.70
N VAL A 152 -4.92 7.11 -4.08
CA VAL A 152 -3.66 7.02 -3.34
C VAL A 152 -3.88 7.54 -1.91
N ILE A 153 -3.72 6.66 -0.92
CA ILE A 153 -3.84 7.00 0.50
C ILE A 153 -2.46 6.95 1.15
N GLY A 154 -2.03 8.05 1.77
CA GLY A 154 -0.79 8.14 2.54
C GLY A 154 -0.90 7.52 3.95
N ILE A 155 0.17 6.89 4.42
CA ILE A 155 0.28 6.38 5.79
C ILE A 155 1.75 6.38 6.24
N GLY A 156 2.01 6.45 7.55
CA GLY A 156 3.34 6.22 8.11
C GLY A 156 3.75 4.73 8.06
N ASP A 157 4.90 4.41 8.65
CA ASP A 157 5.52 3.08 8.59
C ASP A 157 4.68 2.01 9.33
N LEU A 158 4.26 0.96 8.60
CA LEU A 158 3.27 -0.01 9.05
C LEU A 158 3.75 -0.75 10.30
N GLY A 159 2.95 -0.66 11.36
CA GLY A 159 3.29 -1.27 12.66
C GLY A 159 4.48 -0.65 13.37
N LYS A 160 5.01 0.50 12.91
CA LYS A 160 6.19 1.18 13.52
C LYS A 160 5.92 2.62 13.96
N MET A 161 4.73 3.17 13.73
CA MET A 161 4.30 4.52 14.14
C MET A 161 4.07 4.61 15.67
N ASP A 162 5.12 4.46 16.49
CA ASP A 162 5.04 4.41 17.96
C ASP A 162 4.04 3.32 18.43
N ASP A 163 4.15 2.14 17.82
CA ASP A 163 3.27 0.99 18.06
C ASP A 163 1.77 1.22 17.79
N ALA A 164 1.39 2.35 17.17
CA ALA A 164 -0.02 2.69 16.94
C ALA A 164 -0.76 1.75 15.97
N ASP A 165 -0.03 0.94 15.20
CA ASP A 165 -0.58 0.08 14.14
C ASP A 165 -0.11 -1.38 14.25
N LEU A 166 0.17 -1.84 15.47
CA LEU A 166 0.58 -3.23 15.68
C LEU A 166 -0.51 -4.24 15.27
N GLU A 167 -0.07 -5.40 14.78
CA GLU A 167 -0.92 -6.54 14.43
C GLU A 167 -1.79 -7.00 15.62
N GLU A 168 -1.20 -7.04 16.82
CA GLU A 168 -1.84 -7.48 18.07
C GLU A 168 -2.97 -6.55 18.50
N ASP A 169 -2.87 -5.26 18.19
CA ASP A 169 -3.91 -4.25 18.40
C ASP A 169 -4.90 -4.16 17.24
N GLY A 170 -4.75 -5.04 16.25
CA GLY A 170 -5.65 -5.19 15.13
C GLY A 170 -5.31 -4.38 13.89
N ALA A 171 -4.09 -3.83 13.77
CA ALA A 171 -3.65 -3.06 12.59
C ALA A 171 -4.65 -1.94 12.22
N ARG A 172 -5.04 -1.15 13.23
CA ARG A 172 -6.18 -0.22 13.16
C ARG A 172 -5.98 0.88 12.14
N ILE A 173 -4.77 1.43 12.04
CA ILE A 173 -4.45 2.57 11.17
C ILE A 173 -4.45 2.12 9.71
N THR A 174 -3.76 1.02 9.40
CA THR A 174 -3.77 0.46 8.04
C THR A 174 -5.15 -0.05 7.65
N THR A 175 -5.95 -0.56 8.59
CA THR A 175 -7.34 -0.94 8.33
C THR A 175 -8.18 0.26 7.89
N ILE A 176 -8.04 1.42 8.55
CA ILE A 176 -8.74 2.66 8.14
C ILE A 176 -8.31 3.07 6.72
N ALA A 177 -7.02 3.02 6.41
CA ALA A 177 -6.50 3.39 5.10
C ALA A 177 -7.07 2.49 3.97
N VAL A 178 -7.07 1.17 4.18
CA VAL A 178 -7.65 0.20 3.23
C VAL A 178 -9.16 0.39 3.10
N GLN A 179 -9.87 0.64 4.19
CA GLN A 179 -11.31 0.92 4.14
C GLN A 179 -11.64 2.19 3.33
N GLU A 180 -10.80 3.23 3.40
CA GLU A 180 -11.02 4.45 2.62
C GLU A 180 -10.82 4.20 1.11
N VAL A 181 -9.86 3.35 0.72
CA VAL A 181 -9.73 2.88 -0.67
C VAL A 181 -10.98 2.12 -1.12
N LEU A 182 -11.47 1.16 -0.34
CA LEU A 182 -12.66 0.38 -0.68
C LEU A 182 -13.91 1.26 -0.82
N LYS A 183 -14.09 2.21 0.10
CA LYS A 183 -15.21 3.14 0.09
C LYS A 183 -15.19 4.06 -1.14
N ARG A 184 -14.02 4.63 -1.46
CA ARG A 184 -13.86 5.57 -2.59
C ARG A 184 -13.88 4.89 -3.95
N SER A 185 -13.46 3.63 -4.01
CA SER A 185 -13.57 2.82 -5.23
C SER A 185 -14.98 2.26 -5.46
N HIS A 186 -15.93 2.55 -4.57
CA HIS A 186 -17.29 2.01 -4.59
C HIS A 186 -17.32 0.47 -4.61
N PHE A 187 -16.32 -0.17 -3.98
CA PHE A 187 -16.27 -1.61 -3.85
C PHE A 187 -17.47 -2.11 -3.03
N GLN A 188 -18.12 -3.16 -3.52
CA GLN A 188 -19.24 -3.83 -2.86
C GLN A 188 -18.85 -5.29 -2.62
N HIS A 189 -19.07 -5.76 -1.39
CA HIS A 189 -18.86 -7.16 -1.00
C HIS A 189 -19.89 -8.10 -1.62
#